data_AF-A0A401GB23-F1
#
_entry.id   AF-A0A401GB23-F1
#
_cell.length_a   1.000
_cell.length_b   1.000
_cell.length_c   1.000
_cell.angle_alpha   90.00
_cell.angle_beta   90.00
_cell.angle_gamma   90.00
#
_symmetry.space_group_name_H-M   'P 1'
#
loop_
_entity.id
_entity.type
_entity.pdbx_description
1 polymer ?
#
loop_
_entity_poly.entity_id
_entity_poly.type
_entity_poly.pdbx_seq_one_letter_code
_entity_poly.pdbx_strand_id
1 'polypeptide(L)'
;MFNGFHTPIPPSDAEIATQTLNEESSCRFHSFTANDAVTLGLSLRKRFRSSSRHAKGKGLVISIQTIAGHTLFACTVGDLGGVSGVGDVSLDSWACLEGMIAVVRRTGHSSYYVEKGMGAVGKTPTQLGVKGEYRISGGAFPIWLENAPCCPIAVVACYSGSSPDDHHLVAIAVRDYVKKMLKGSGAPPPPSVPMPVLPSAGRQSFEWIAEPASSGLHGTAEDQDEHGD
;
A
#
# COMPACT_ATOMS: atom_id res chain seq x y z
N MET A 1 52.00 2.52 15.36
CA MET A 1 50.88 3.49 15.43
C MET A 1 49.69 2.85 14.75
N PHE A 2 48.73 2.33 15.52
CA PHE A 2 47.53 1.66 15.01
C PHE A 2 46.38 2.66 15.10
N ASN A 3 45.89 3.14 13.95
CA ASN A 3 44.65 3.91 13.89
C ASN A 3 43.48 2.96 14.17
N GLY A 4 42.84 3.13 15.33
CA GLY A 4 41.59 2.44 15.65
C GLY A 4 40.50 2.88 14.68
N PHE A 5 39.97 1.92 13.93
CA PHE A 5 38.78 2.11 13.12
C PHE A 5 37.61 2.44 14.07
N HIS A 6 37.15 3.70 14.09
CA HIS A 6 35.86 4.06 14.65
C HIS A 6 34.78 3.44 13.76
N THR A 7 34.36 2.22 14.07
CA THR A 7 33.08 1.71 13.58
C THR A 7 31.97 2.55 14.21
N PRO A 8 31.13 3.25 13.42
CA PRO A 8 30.00 3.96 13.98
C PRO A 8 29.08 2.95 14.68
N ILE A 9 28.79 3.21 15.95
CA ILE A 9 27.86 2.42 16.75
C ILE A 9 26.48 2.56 16.08
N PRO A 10 25.79 1.46 15.76
CA PRO A 10 24.44 1.53 15.20
C PRO A 10 23.49 2.18 16.21
N PRO A 11 22.49 2.94 15.75
CA PRO A 11 21.56 3.62 16.64
C PRO A 11 20.78 2.60 17.47
N SER A 12 20.57 2.93 18.73
CA SER A 12 19.74 2.17 19.66
C SER A 12 18.27 2.21 19.27
N ASP A 13 17.48 1.23 19.71
CA ASP A 13 16.03 1.22 19.45
C ASP A 13 15.32 2.46 20.02
N ALA A 14 15.83 3.06 21.11
CA ALA A 14 15.30 4.30 21.67
C ALA A 14 15.54 5.51 20.73
N GLU A 15 16.72 5.60 20.11
CA GLU A 15 17.04 6.63 19.13
C GLU A 15 16.19 6.46 17.87
N ILE A 16 16.04 5.22 17.38
CA ILE A 16 15.21 4.91 16.22
C ILE A 16 13.73 5.25 16.51
N ALA A 17 13.21 4.92 17.69
CA ALA A 17 11.85 5.27 18.09
C ALA A 17 11.66 6.78 18.10
N THR A 18 12.61 7.53 18.67
CA THR A 18 12.57 9.01 18.70
C THR A 18 12.57 9.59 17.29
N GLN A 19 13.44 9.10 16.40
CA GLN A 19 13.47 9.53 15.02
C GLN A 19 12.15 9.23 14.30
N THR A 20 11.60 8.02 14.48
CA THR A 20 10.35 7.59 13.87
C THR A 20 9.19 8.48 14.29
N LEU A 21 9.11 8.84 15.59
CA LEU A 21 8.08 9.72 16.12
C LEU A 21 8.16 11.13 15.53
N ASN A 22 9.38 11.66 15.33
CA ASN A 22 9.59 12.95 14.67
C ASN A 22 9.16 12.93 13.20
N GLU A 23 9.49 11.86 12.48
CA GLU A 23 9.08 11.67 11.09
C GLU A 23 7.55 11.58 10.97
N GLU A 24 6.90 10.83 11.86
CA GLU A 24 5.44 10.69 11.93
C GLU A 24 4.74 12.03 12.22
N SER A 25 5.27 12.80 13.17
CA SER A 25 4.70 14.10 13.57
C SER A 25 4.74 15.13 12.44
N SER A 26 5.71 15.02 11.54
CA SER A 26 5.85 15.92 10.37
C SER A 26 4.88 15.58 9.22
N CYS A 27 4.27 14.40 9.24
CA CYS A 27 3.37 13.94 8.18
C CYS A 27 1.91 14.22 8.56
N ARG A 28 1.43 15.42 8.19
CA ARG A 28 0.04 15.84 8.37
C ARG A 28 -0.58 16.22 7.02
N PHE A 29 -1.79 15.75 6.79
CA PHE A 29 -2.55 16.00 5.56
C PHE A 29 -3.50 17.18 5.77
N HIS A 30 -3.62 18.04 4.77
CA HIS A 30 -4.66 19.08 4.79
C HIS A 30 -6.07 18.49 4.58
N SER A 31 -6.16 17.49 3.70
CA SER A 31 -7.35 16.68 3.44
C SER A 31 -6.91 15.28 3.00
N PHE A 32 -7.81 14.29 3.08
CA PHE A 32 -7.55 12.95 2.61
C PHE A 32 -8.84 12.29 2.13
N THR A 33 -8.85 11.87 0.87
CA THR A 33 -10.00 11.28 0.17
C THR A 33 -9.68 9.86 -0.30
N ALA A 34 -10.70 9.14 -0.80
CA ALA A 34 -10.47 7.84 -1.43
C ALA A 34 -9.54 7.91 -2.65
N ASN A 35 -9.57 9.01 -3.41
CA ASN A 35 -8.65 9.22 -4.54
C ASN A 35 -7.20 9.39 -4.08
N ASP A 36 -6.99 10.04 -2.93
CA ASP A 36 -5.67 10.15 -2.30
C ASP A 36 -5.15 8.77 -1.88
N ALA A 37 -6.01 7.95 -1.27
CA ALA A 37 -5.68 6.58 -0.92
C ALA A 37 -5.26 5.76 -2.14
N VAL A 38 -6.02 5.80 -3.24
CA VAL A 38 -5.65 5.10 -4.49
C VAL A 38 -4.30 5.59 -5.02
N THR A 39 -4.10 6.91 -5.07
CA THR A 39 -2.85 7.50 -5.59
C THR A 39 -1.64 7.12 -4.74
N LEU A 40 -1.78 7.20 -3.42
CA LEU A 40 -0.75 6.79 -2.46
C LEU A 40 -0.44 5.29 -2.57
N GLY A 41 -1.47 4.45 -2.63
CA GLY A 41 -1.35 3.01 -2.79
C GLY A 41 -0.63 2.60 -4.08
N LEU A 42 -0.98 3.23 -5.21
CA LEU A 42 -0.28 3.03 -6.48
C LEU A 42 1.17 3.52 -6.42
N SER A 43 1.44 4.60 -5.70
CA SER A 43 2.81 5.10 -5.50
C SER A 43 3.66 4.13 -4.69
N LEU A 44 3.10 3.48 -3.65
CA LEU A 44 3.77 2.43 -2.88
C LEU A 44 4.10 1.23 -3.76
N ARG A 45 3.11 0.74 -4.51
CA ARG A 45 3.30 -0.35 -5.48
C ARG A 45 4.40 -0.04 -6.47
N LYS A 46 4.39 1.17 -7.06
CA LYS A 46 5.42 1.59 -8.02
C LYS A 46 6.81 1.56 -7.39
N ARG A 47 6.99 2.14 -6.19
CA ARG A 47 8.27 2.15 -5.47
C ARG A 47 8.75 0.74 -5.16
N PHE A 48 7.88 -0.14 -4.65
CA PHE A 48 8.26 -1.51 -4.34
C PHE A 48 8.67 -2.30 -5.59
N ARG A 49 7.93 -2.16 -6.70
CA ARG A 49 8.28 -2.81 -7.97
C ARG A 49 9.64 -2.39 -8.52
N SER A 50 10.08 -1.17 -8.21
CA SER A 50 11.41 -0.66 -8.58
C SER A 50 12.51 -1.01 -7.56
N SER A 51 12.17 -1.70 -6.47
CA SER A 51 13.14 -2.06 -5.43
C SER A 51 13.94 -3.32 -5.79
N SER A 52 15.14 -3.44 -5.23
CA SER A 52 15.96 -4.66 -5.33
C SER A 52 15.30 -5.87 -4.68
N ARG A 53 14.39 -5.66 -3.72
CA ARG A 53 13.64 -6.73 -3.05
C ARG A 53 12.67 -7.41 -4.00
N HIS A 54 11.92 -6.63 -4.78
CA HIS A 54 11.04 -7.18 -5.80
C HIS A 54 11.82 -7.89 -6.90
N ALA A 55 12.97 -7.34 -7.32
CA ALA A 55 13.86 -8.00 -8.28
C ALA A 55 14.40 -9.36 -7.78
N LYS A 56 14.44 -9.58 -6.47
CA LYS A 56 14.81 -10.85 -5.82
C LYS A 56 13.61 -11.78 -5.58
N GLY A 57 12.45 -11.50 -6.20
CA GLY A 57 11.25 -12.33 -6.07
C GLY A 57 10.54 -12.18 -4.73
N LYS A 58 10.66 -11.02 -4.07
CA LYS A 58 9.83 -10.73 -2.88
C LYS A 58 8.53 -10.04 -3.28
N GLY A 59 7.46 -10.47 -2.61
CA GLY A 59 6.14 -9.87 -2.70
C GLY A 59 5.88 -8.86 -1.59
N LEU A 60 4.77 -8.14 -1.72
CA LEU A 60 4.28 -7.10 -0.81
C LEU A 60 2.76 -7.10 -0.85
N VAL A 61 2.12 -7.03 0.31
CA VAL A 61 0.71 -6.65 0.43
C VAL A 61 0.60 -5.22 0.90
N ILE A 62 -0.39 -4.49 0.39
CA ILE A 62 -0.65 -3.08 0.70
C ILE A 62 -2.12 -2.96 1.04
N SER A 63 -2.44 -2.23 2.11
CA SER A 63 -3.81 -1.82 2.43
C SER A 63 -3.83 -0.38 2.92
N ILE A 64 -4.86 0.36 2.52
CA ILE A 64 -5.20 1.66 3.08
C ILE A 64 -6.64 1.57 3.53
N GLN A 65 -6.86 1.78 4.81
CA GLN A 65 -8.18 1.68 5.43
C GLN A 65 -8.49 2.96 6.18
N THR A 66 -9.77 3.33 6.27
CA THR A 66 -10.19 4.31 7.27
C THR A 66 -9.91 3.78 8.67
N ILE A 67 -9.87 4.67 9.65
CA ILE A 67 -9.68 4.26 11.04
C ILE A 67 -10.78 3.28 11.50
N ALA A 68 -11.98 3.41 10.92
CA ALA A 68 -13.14 2.56 11.17
C ALA A 68 -13.11 1.18 10.48
N GLY A 69 -12.16 0.89 9.57
CA GLY A 69 -12.09 -0.42 8.90
C GLY A 69 -12.51 -0.45 7.44
N HIS A 70 -12.98 0.66 6.86
CA HIS A 70 -13.37 0.67 5.46
C HIS A 70 -12.12 0.65 4.57
N THR A 71 -11.99 -0.35 3.71
CA THR A 71 -10.89 -0.45 2.77
C THR A 71 -11.04 0.58 1.65
N LEU A 72 -10.05 1.46 1.51
CA LEU A 72 -9.97 2.46 0.45
C LEU A 72 -9.06 2.00 -0.70
N PHE A 73 -8.06 1.18 -0.39
CA PHE A 73 -7.16 0.57 -1.36
C PHE A 73 -6.61 -0.74 -0.81
N ALA A 74 -6.52 -1.78 -1.63
CA ALA A 74 -5.86 -3.04 -1.29
C ALA A 74 -5.15 -3.57 -2.54
N CYS A 75 -3.91 -4.03 -2.40
CA CYS A 75 -3.14 -4.53 -3.53
C CYS A 75 -2.07 -5.53 -3.09
N THR A 76 -1.99 -6.64 -3.81
CA THR A 76 -0.83 -7.54 -3.76
C THR A 76 0.13 -7.22 -4.89
N VAL A 77 1.43 -7.24 -4.60
CA VAL A 77 2.53 -7.05 -5.55
C VAL A 77 3.45 -8.25 -5.42
N GLY A 78 3.74 -8.96 -6.52
CA GLY A 78 4.50 -10.19 -6.46
C GLY A 78 3.95 -11.25 -7.41
N ASP A 79 4.50 -12.45 -7.32
CA ASP A 79 4.03 -13.63 -8.04
C ASP A 79 3.18 -14.51 -7.10
N LEU A 80 1.90 -14.68 -7.43
CA LEU A 80 0.92 -15.45 -6.64
C LEU A 80 1.01 -16.97 -6.84
N GLY A 81 2.07 -17.47 -7.48
CA GLY A 81 2.28 -18.89 -7.71
C GLY A 81 2.63 -19.19 -9.16
N GLY A 82 3.70 -18.58 -9.66
CA GLY A 82 4.23 -18.82 -10.99
C GLY A 82 4.76 -20.24 -11.16
N VAL A 83 5.54 -20.46 -12.22
CA VAL A 83 5.95 -21.80 -12.70
C VAL A 83 6.65 -22.67 -11.63
N SER A 84 7.18 -22.06 -10.57
CA SER A 84 7.81 -22.74 -9.42
C SER A 84 6.83 -23.20 -8.33
N GLY A 85 5.55 -22.81 -8.38
CA GLY A 85 4.51 -23.16 -7.40
C GLY A 85 4.64 -22.52 -6.02
N VAL A 86 5.64 -21.65 -5.79
CA VAL A 86 5.85 -20.95 -4.52
C VAL A 86 5.49 -19.48 -4.69
N GLY A 87 4.33 -19.08 -4.18
CA GLY A 87 3.91 -17.67 -4.14
C GLY A 87 4.75 -16.86 -3.16
N ASP A 88 5.12 -15.64 -3.53
CA ASP A 88 5.91 -14.73 -2.69
C ASP A 88 5.07 -13.99 -1.63
N VAL A 89 3.75 -14.16 -1.69
CA VAL A 89 2.75 -13.68 -0.74
C VAL A 89 1.80 -14.81 -0.36
N SER A 90 1.48 -14.90 0.93
CA SER A 90 0.56 -15.91 1.49
C SER A 90 -0.61 -15.25 2.23
N LEU A 91 -1.61 -16.05 2.65
CA LEU A 91 -2.68 -15.57 3.55
C LEU A 91 -2.13 -15.02 4.87
N ASP A 92 -1.04 -15.59 5.38
CA ASP A 92 -0.34 -15.11 6.58
C ASP A 92 0.22 -13.68 6.39
N SER A 93 0.56 -13.30 5.16
CA SER A 93 1.00 -11.93 4.86
C SER A 93 -0.11 -10.90 5.10
N TRP A 94 -1.35 -11.23 4.73
CA TRP A 94 -2.51 -10.38 5.00
C TRP A 94 -2.87 -10.36 6.49
N ALA A 95 -2.78 -11.49 7.18
CA ALA A 95 -2.99 -11.55 8.63
C ALA A 95 -1.96 -10.68 9.38
N CYS A 96 -0.69 -10.75 8.99
CA CYS A 96 0.36 -9.88 9.52
C CYS A 96 0.05 -8.40 9.26
N LEU A 97 -0.42 -8.06 8.06
CA LEU A 97 -0.77 -6.69 7.70
C LEU A 97 -1.93 -6.15 8.55
N GLU A 98 -3.01 -6.91 8.72
CA GLU A 98 -4.15 -6.51 9.58
C GLU A 98 -3.70 -6.34 11.04
N GLY A 99 -2.81 -7.21 11.52
CA GLY A 99 -2.26 -7.08 12.86
C GLY A 99 -1.44 -5.81 13.07
N MET A 100 -0.72 -5.33 12.04
CA MET A 100 -0.02 -4.04 12.11
C MET A 100 -1.00 -2.87 12.06
N ILE A 101 -2.09 -2.96 11.29
CA ILE A 101 -3.14 -1.94 11.28
C ILE A 101 -3.82 -1.85 12.64
N ALA A 102 -4.09 -2.98 13.30
CA ALA A 102 -4.65 -3.03 14.64
C ALA A 102 -3.74 -2.34 15.67
N VAL A 103 -2.41 -2.45 15.52
CA VAL A 103 -1.46 -1.69 16.36
C VAL A 103 -1.67 -0.18 16.19
N VAL A 104 -1.71 0.32 14.94
CA VAL A 104 -1.90 1.75 14.67
C VAL A 104 -3.25 2.24 15.20
N ARG A 105 -4.32 1.47 15.02
CA ARG A 105 -5.65 1.79 15.57
C ARG A 105 -5.64 1.91 17.08
N ARG A 106 -4.88 1.04 17.76
CA ARG A 106 -4.81 1.00 19.24
C ARG A 106 -3.95 2.13 19.80
N THR A 107 -2.83 2.44 19.16
CA THR A 107 -1.81 3.33 19.72
C THR A 107 -1.82 4.73 19.13
N GLY A 108 -2.44 4.91 17.96
CA GLY A 108 -2.35 6.16 17.18
C GLY A 108 -1.00 6.37 16.49
N HIS A 109 -0.06 5.41 16.62
CA HIS A 109 1.31 5.53 16.14
C HIS A 109 1.66 4.44 15.13
N SER A 110 2.64 4.73 14.29
CA SER A 110 3.21 3.78 13.34
C SER A 110 3.66 2.50 14.05
N SER A 111 3.44 1.36 13.39
CA SER A 111 3.76 0.05 13.98
C SER A 111 5.27 -0.12 14.22
N TYR A 112 6.11 0.60 13.46
CA TYR A 112 7.56 0.63 13.66
C TYR A 112 7.98 1.42 14.90
N TYR A 113 7.34 2.57 15.17
CA TYR A 113 7.57 3.31 16.42
C TYR A 113 7.25 2.42 17.63
N VAL A 114 6.12 1.72 17.58
CA VAL A 114 5.71 0.79 18.65
C VAL A 114 6.71 -0.35 18.80
N GLU A 115 7.13 -0.98 17.69
CA GLU A 115 8.16 -2.03 17.69
C GLU A 115 9.46 -1.56 18.37
N LYS A 116 9.95 -0.38 18.00
CA LYS A 116 11.20 0.17 18.52
C LYS A 116 11.10 0.65 19.95
N GLY A 117 9.99 1.29 20.32
CA GLY A 117 9.69 1.63 21.71
C GLY A 117 9.64 0.39 22.60
N MET A 118 9.11 -0.73 22.09
CA MET A 118 9.11 -2.01 22.81
C MET A 118 10.50 -2.62 22.97
N GLY A 119 11.30 -2.63 21.89
CA GLY A 119 12.69 -3.07 21.93
C GLY A 119 13.51 -2.30 22.97
N ALA A 120 13.32 -0.98 23.02
CA ALA A 120 14.01 -0.09 23.96
C ALA A 120 13.69 -0.39 25.44
N VAL A 121 12.47 -0.84 25.76
CA VAL A 121 12.07 -1.21 27.13
C VAL A 121 12.28 -2.69 27.45
N GLY A 122 12.76 -3.49 26.48
CA GLY A 122 13.03 -4.92 26.65
C GLY A 122 11.79 -5.76 26.95
N LYS A 123 10.58 -5.27 26.62
CA LYS A 123 9.32 -5.96 26.91
C LYS A 123 8.80 -6.68 25.67
N THR A 124 8.34 -7.91 25.85
CA THR A 124 7.66 -8.66 24.80
C THR A 124 6.20 -8.18 24.63
N PRO A 125 5.56 -8.45 23.47
CA PRO A 125 4.14 -8.15 23.29
C PRO A 125 3.26 -8.78 24.38
N THR A 126 3.58 -10.02 24.77
CA THR A 126 2.90 -10.76 25.83
C THR A 126 3.02 -10.07 27.19
N GLN A 127 4.17 -9.50 27.52
CA GLN A 127 4.43 -8.77 28.77
C GLN A 127 3.72 -7.40 28.82
N LEU A 128 3.38 -6.83 27.66
CA LEU A 128 2.60 -5.60 27.56
C LEU A 128 1.08 -5.84 27.54
N GLY A 129 0.64 -7.09 27.76
CA GLY A 129 -0.78 -7.45 27.69
C GLY A 129 -1.34 -7.37 26.28
N VAL A 130 -0.48 -7.32 25.25
CA VAL A 130 -0.89 -7.41 23.85
C VAL A 130 -1.25 -8.87 23.59
N LYS A 131 -2.54 -9.19 23.76
CA LYS A 131 -3.15 -10.47 23.39
C LYS A 131 -4.05 -10.25 22.16
N GLY A 132 -4.09 -11.21 21.24
CA GLY A 132 -4.97 -11.17 20.06
C GLY A 132 -4.23 -10.95 18.73
N GLU A 133 -4.95 -10.43 17.73
CA GLU A 133 -4.57 -10.29 16.31
C GLU A 133 -3.41 -9.30 16.03
N TYR A 134 -2.73 -8.77 17.05
CA TYR A 134 -1.72 -7.73 16.86
C TYR A 134 -0.41 -8.29 16.31
N ARG A 135 0.13 -7.61 15.29
CA ARG A 135 1.47 -7.86 14.75
C ARG A 135 2.32 -6.60 14.92
N ILE A 136 3.35 -6.70 15.76
CA ILE A 136 4.26 -5.59 16.05
C ILE A 136 5.47 -5.73 15.14
N SER A 137 5.34 -5.15 13.95
CA SER A 137 6.36 -5.08 12.90
C SER A 137 6.18 -3.74 12.19
N GLY A 138 7.25 -3.14 11.69
CA GLY A 138 7.19 -1.96 10.84
C GLY A 138 6.45 -2.23 9.53
N GLY A 139 5.75 -1.20 9.03
CA GLY A 139 4.99 -1.25 7.78
C GLY A 139 3.65 -0.55 7.81
N ALA A 140 3.06 -0.28 8.99
CA ALA A 140 1.82 0.48 9.13
C ALA A 140 2.07 1.88 9.70
N PHE A 141 1.35 2.88 9.17
CA PHE A 141 1.56 4.29 9.44
C PHE A 141 0.23 5.05 9.50
N PRO A 142 0.03 5.91 10.52
CA PRO A 142 -1.20 6.66 10.70
C PRO A 142 -1.30 7.84 9.73
N ILE A 143 -2.48 8.06 9.17
CA ILE A 143 -2.80 9.23 8.35
C ILE A 143 -3.55 10.22 9.23
N TRP A 144 -2.90 11.34 9.51
CA TRP A 144 -3.40 12.40 10.37
C TRP A 144 -3.77 13.63 9.54
N LEU A 145 -4.83 14.33 9.94
CA LEU A 145 -5.12 15.66 9.41
C LEU A 145 -4.49 16.75 10.28
N GLU A 146 -4.10 17.87 9.67
CA GLU A 146 -3.62 19.06 10.38
C GLU A 146 -4.63 19.57 11.42
N ASN A 147 -5.92 19.50 11.08
CA ASN A 147 -7.02 20.06 11.87
C ASN A 147 -7.81 19.01 12.68
N ALA A 148 -7.31 17.76 12.80
CA ALA A 148 -7.98 16.70 13.57
C ALA A 148 -6.97 15.96 14.46
N PRO A 149 -6.62 16.51 15.64
CA PRO A 149 -5.58 15.96 16.50
C PRO A 149 -6.06 14.81 17.40
N CYS A 150 -7.36 14.52 17.45
CA CYS A 150 -7.92 13.53 18.38
C CYS A 150 -7.68 12.08 17.95
N CYS A 151 -7.66 11.80 16.65
CA CYS A 151 -7.37 10.47 16.12
C CYS A 151 -6.89 10.54 14.65
N PRO A 152 -6.07 9.58 14.21
CA PRO A 152 -5.81 9.42 12.79
C PRO A 152 -7.10 9.03 12.06
N ILE A 153 -7.27 9.50 10.84
CA ILE A 153 -8.49 9.27 10.04
C ILE A 153 -8.40 8.00 9.18
N ALA A 154 -7.18 7.54 8.91
CA ALA A 154 -6.89 6.36 8.11
C ALA A 154 -5.55 5.76 8.52
N VAL A 155 -5.30 4.54 8.05
CA VAL A 155 -4.04 3.81 8.21
C VAL A 155 -3.59 3.36 6.83
N VAL A 156 -2.33 3.60 6.50
CA VAL A 156 -1.66 2.97 5.34
C VAL A 156 -0.69 1.93 5.85
N ALA A 157 -0.76 0.73 5.29
CA ALA A 157 0.10 -0.37 5.68
C ALA A 157 0.65 -1.12 4.47
N CYS A 158 1.86 -1.61 4.59
CA CYS A 158 2.41 -2.60 3.68
C CYS A 158 3.24 -3.65 4.44
N TYR A 159 3.25 -4.88 3.93
CA TYR A 159 3.97 -5.99 4.55
C TYR A 159 4.65 -6.87 3.50
N SER A 160 5.95 -7.09 3.68
CA SER A 160 6.76 -7.99 2.86
C SER A 160 7.77 -8.80 3.67
N GLY A 161 7.62 -8.79 5.01
CA GLY A 161 8.47 -9.52 5.94
C GLY A 161 9.76 -8.80 6.36
N SER A 162 9.96 -7.54 6.01
CA SER A 162 11.11 -6.74 6.46
C SER A 162 10.62 -5.45 7.11
N SER A 163 10.48 -5.48 8.43
CA SER A 163 10.02 -4.34 9.25
C SER A 163 10.66 -2.99 8.88
N PRO A 164 12.00 -2.84 8.87
CA PRO A 164 12.62 -1.55 8.58
C PRO A 164 12.39 -1.10 7.14
N ASP A 165 12.40 -2.01 6.17
CA ASP A 165 12.18 -1.67 4.76
C ASP A 165 10.72 -1.29 4.50
N ASP A 166 9.78 -2.01 5.12
CA ASP A 166 8.34 -1.75 5.01
C ASP A 166 7.99 -0.39 5.62
N HIS A 167 8.52 -0.09 6.80
CA HIS A 167 8.38 1.24 7.41
C HIS A 167 8.98 2.34 6.52
N HIS A 168 10.20 2.15 6.04
CA HIS A 168 10.88 3.14 5.21
C HIS A 168 10.12 3.44 3.92
N LEU A 169 9.62 2.39 3.26
CA LEU A 169 8.80 2.49 2.05
C LEU A 169 7.55 3.34 2.30
N VAL A 170 6.83 3.06 3.40
CA VAL A 170 5.59 3.75 3.73
C VAL A 170 5.84 5.19 4.17
N ALA A 171 6.85 5.44 5.01
CA ALA A 171 7.18 6.74 5.55
C ALA A 171 7.63 7.71 4.45
N ILE A 172 8.49 7.26 3.53
CA ILE A 172 8.87 8.06 2.36
C ILE A 172 7.66 8.34 1.49
N ALA A 173 6.81 7.33 1.25
CA ALA A 173 5.67 7.50 0.38
C ALA A 173 4.67 8.54 0.88
N VAL A 174 4.34 8.48 2.16
CA VAL A 174 3.47 9.45 2.83
C VAL A 174 4.10 10.84 2.81
N ARG A 175 5.37 10.95 3.20
CA ARG A 175 6.09 12.23 3.26
C ARG A 175 6.14 12.93 1.89
N ASP A 176 6.49 12.20 0.85
CA ASP A 176 6.54 12.74 -0.51
C ASP A 176 5.15 13.12 -1.02
N TYR A 177 4.13 12.34 -0.67
CA TYR A 177 2.75 12.64 -1.06
C TYR A 177 2.26 13.94 -0.42
N VAL A 178 2.44 14.10 0.89
CA VAL A 178 2.09 15.33 1.62
C VAL A 178 2.82 16.53 1.03
N LYS A 179 4.13 16.43 0.78
CA LYS A 179 4.91 17.50 0.14
C LYS A 179 4.39 17.86 -1.26
N LYS A 180 3.94 16.87 -2.03
CA LYS A 180 3.36 17.10 -3.37
C LYS A 180 2.02 17.81 -3.29
N MET A 181 1.16 17.45 -2.33
CA MET A 181 -0.12 18.13 -2.11
C MET A 181 0.09 19.62 -1.80
N LEU A 182 1.03 19.95 -0.91
CA LEU A 182 1.35 21.34 -0.55
C LEU A 182 1.82 22.18 -1.75
N LYS A 183 2.51 21.58 -2.73
CA LYS A 183 2.94 22.26 -3.95
C LYS A 183 1.81 22.39 -4.99
N GLY A 184 0.88 21.44 -5.02
CA GLY A 184 -0.24 21.40 -5.97
C GLY A 184 -1.37 22.37 -5.64
N SER A 185 -1.53 22.76 -4.37
CA SER A 185 -2.60 23.64 -3.91
C SER A 185 -2.42 25.13 -4.24
N GLY A 186 -1.34 25.52 -4.93
CA GLY A 186 -0.94 26.93 -5.10
C GLY A 186 -0.79 27.45 -6.52
N ALA A 187 -1.08 26.67 -7.57
CA ALA A 187 -0.89 27.12 -8.96
C ALA A 187 -2.17 26.93 -9.78
N PRO A 188 -2.78 27.99 -10.34
CA PRO A 188 -3.74 27.83 -11.42
C PRO A 188 -3.04 27.12 -12.60
N PRO A 189 -3.74 26.26 -13.35
CA PRO A 189 -3.17 25.67 -14.54
C PRO A 189 -2.68 26.79 -15.47
N PRO A 190 -1.49 26.66 -16.09
CA PRO A 190 -1.05 27.61 -17.10
C PRO A 190 -2.13 27.70 -18.18
N PRO A 191 -2.45 28.90 -18.70
CA PRO A 191 -3.43 29.04 -19.77
C PRO A 191 -3.05 28.10 -20.90
N SER A 192 -3.97 27.21 -21.25
CA SER A 192 -3.80 26.27 -22.34
C SER A 192 -3.64 27.07 -23.62
N VAL A 193 -2.40 27.24 -24.07
CA VAL A 193 -2.12 27.75 -25.42
C VAL A 193 -2.75 26.73 -26.39
N PRO A 194 -3.70 27.14 -27.25
CA PRO A 194 -4.26 26.24 -28.24
C PRO A 194 -3.13 25.77 -29.14
N MET A 195 -2.86 24.46 -29.14
CA MET A 195 -1.90 23.89 -30.08
C MET A 195 -2.42 24.12 -31.51
N PRO A 196 -1.55 24.49 -32.46
CA PRO A 196 -1.93 24.54 -33.86
C PRO A 196 -2.30 23.12 -34.32
N VAL A 197 -3.53 23.01 -34.82
CA VAL A 197 -4.07 21.79 -35.43
C VAL A 197 -3.19 21.43 -36.63
N LEU A 198 -2.47 20.31 -36.55
CA LEU A 198 -1.81 19.74 -37.72
C LEU A 198 -2.89 19.24 -38.70
N PRO A 199 -2.74 19.48 -40.02
CA PRO A 199 -3.68 18.97 -41.00
C PRO A 199 -3.67 17.43 -41.00
N SER A 200 -4.87 16.89 -40.76
CA SER A 200 -5.19 15.46 -40.72
C SER A 200 -4.88 14.81 -42.08
N ALA A 201 -3.84 13.97 -42.13
CA ALA A 201 -3.68 13.01 -43.21
C ALA A 201 -4.68 11.87 -42.98
N GLY A 202 -5.57 11.69 -43.96
CA GLY A 202 -6.79 10.88 -43.87
C GLY A 202 -6.60 9.49 -43.26
N ARG A 203 -7.38 9.24 -42.21
CA ARG A 203 -7.64 7.90 -41.69
C ARG A 203 -9.11 7.59 -41.95
N GLN A 204 -9.36 6.69 -42.90
CA GLN A 204 -10.70 6.22 -43.24
C GLN A 204 -11.34 5.53 -42.03
N SER A 205 -12.55 5.95 -41.69
CA SER A 205 -13.38 5.41 -40.62
C SER A 205 -14.60 4.69 -41.22
N PHE A 206 -14.52 3.37 -41.24
CA PHE A 206 -15.63 2.40 -41.22
C PHE A 206 -15.10 1.32 -40.26
N GLU A 207 -15.78 0.75 -39.27
CA GLU A 207 -17.18 0.39 -39.13
C GLU A 207 -17.26 -0.19 -37.70
N TRP A 208 -18.04 0.37 -36.79
CA TRP A 208 -18.50 -0.33 -35.58
C TRP A 208 -19.81 0.32 -35.16
N ILE A 209 -20.84 0.08 -35.97
CA ILE A 209 -22.23 0.25 -35.53
C ILE A 209 -22.76 -1.15 -35.25
N ALA A 210 -23.02 -1.34 -33.95
CA ALA A 210 -23.88 -2.28 -33.26
C ALA A 210 -24.65 -3.34 -34.08
N GLU A 211 -24.71 -4.55 -33.52
CA GLU A 211 -25.98 -5.28 -33.46
C GLU A 211 -26.24 -5.90 -32.08
N PRO A 212 -27.52 -6.01 -31.67
CA PRO A 212 -27.94 -6.17 -30.29
C PRO A 212 -28.22 -7.63 -29.90
N ALA A 213 -28.37 -7.83 -28.59
CA ALA A 213 -28.80 -9.09 -28.00
C ALA A 213 -30.28 -9.43 -28.33
N SER A 214 -30.54 -10.74 -28.33
CA SER A 214 -31.83 -11.46 -28.26
C SER A 214 -32.56 -11.78 -29.58
N SER A 215 -32.72 -13.08 -29.85
CA SER A 215 -34.01 -13.74 -30.15
C SER A 215 -33.79 -15.18 -30.66
N GLY A 216 -34.49 -16.18 -30.10
CA GLY A 216 -34.75 -17.44 -30.81
C GLY A 216 -34.66 -18.74 -30.00
N LEU A 217 -35.66 -19.01 -29.15
CA LEU A 217 -36.00 -20.36 -28.66
C LEU A 217 -37.00 -21.02 -29.62
N HIS A 218 -36.60 -22.09 -30.32
CA HIS A 218 -37.42 -23.17 -30.90
C HIS A 218 -36.43 -24.17 -31.54
N GLY A 219 -36.40 -25.48 -31.34
CA GLY A 219 -37.40 -26.44 -30.86
C GLY A 219 -37.77 -27.38 -32.00
N THR A 220 -37.18 -28.60 -32.04
CA THR A 220 -37.62 -29.89 -32.63
C THR A 220 -36.39 -30.83 -32.58
N ALA A 221 -36.29 -31.86 -31.74
CA ALA A 221 -37.02 -33.14 -31.72
C ALA A 221 -36.85 -33.93 -33.02
N GLU A 222 -35.97 -34.95 -33.02
CA GLU A 222 -36.11 -36.17 -33.82
C GLU A 222 -35.42 -37.34 -33.08
N ASP A 223 -36.26 -38.31 -32.73
CA ASP A 223 -35.96 -39.67 -32.29
C ASP A 223 -35.16 -40.43 -33.36
N GLN A 224 -34.25 -41.29 -32.94
CA GLN A 224 -33.97 -42.52 -33.66
C GLN A 224 -33.48 -43.61 -32.70
N ASP A 225 -34.41 -44.51 -32.41
CA ASP A 225 -34.18 -45.88 -31.94
C ASP A 225 -33.25 -46.64 -32.90
N GLU A 226 -32.31 -47.42 -32.38
CA GLU A 226 -31.95 -48.69 -33.02
C GLU A 226 -31.51 -49.75 -31.98
N HIS A 227 -32.26 -50.85 -31.98
CA HIS A 227 -31.99 -52.12 -31.34
C HIS A 227 -30.84 -52.87 -32.03
N GLY A 228 -30.18 -53.79 -31.31
CA GLY A 228 -29.44 -54.87 -31.96
C GLY A 228 -28.58 -55.71 -31.01
N ASP A 229 -29.21 -56.74 -30.44
CA ASP A 229 -28.72 -58.06 -29.94
C ASP A 229 -27.39 -58.20 -29.19
#